data_AF-A0A099KTU0-F1
#
_entry.id   AF-A0A099KTU0-F1
#
_cell.length_a   1.000
_cell.length_b   1.000
_cell.length_c   1.000
_cell.angle_alpha   90.00
_cell.angle_beta   90.00
_cell.angle_gamma   90.00
#
_symmetry.space_group_name_H-M   'P 1'
#
loop_
_entity.id
_entity.type
_entity.pdbx_description
1 polymer ?
#
loop_
_entity_poly.entity_id
_entity_poly.type
_entity_poly.pdbx_seq_one_letter_code
_entity_poly.pdbx_strand_id
1 'polypeptide(L)'
;MKLMRFKVLLVSTLSIIPLLANTSEIVTSPETLEARSLVKAFGNNLKHVLKTSMKSGGPIKALEQCNMQAGPIAQEIALSSGWDIARTSLKVRNEKNSPDEWEMTTLTQFEKRKAAGENLKTMEYAETVKEGDKLVYRYMKAIPTAGLCITCHGGDISQDITKKVKSLYPNDQATGFMVGDIRGAFSLQKIIN
;
A
#
# COMPACT_ATOMS: atom_id res chain seq x y z
N MET A 1 82.22 -17.41 -30.34
CA MET A 1 80.81 -17.86 -30.45
C MET A 1 79.93 -16.90 -29.65
N LYS A 2 79.01 -16.18 -30.30
CA LYS A 2 78.13 -15.20 -29.65
C LYS A 2 77.05 -15.93 -28.84
N LEU A 3 76.99 -15.70 -27.53
CA LEU A 3 75.94 -16.20 -26.64
C LEU A 3 74.65 -15.38 -26.87
N MET A 4 73.59 -16.03 -27.34
CA MET A 4 72.29 -15.43 -27.59
C MET A 4 71.50 -15.34 -26.28
N ARG A 5 71.07 -14.14 -25.88
CA ARG A 5 70.19 -13.90 -24.72
C ARG A 5 68.74 -14.17 -25.11
N PHE A 6 68.12 -15.21 -24.56
CA PHE A 6 66.68 -15.44 -24.67
C PHE A 6 65.94 -14.56 -23.65
N LYS A 7 65.14 -13.60 -24.13
CA LYS A 7 64.14 -12.90 -23.31
C LYS A 7 62.89 -13.76 -23.23
N VAL A 8 62.60 -14.30 -22.05
CA VAL A 8 61.33 -14.98 -21.75
C VAL A 8 60.29 -13.90 -21.49
N LEU A 9 59.33 -13.73 -22.41
CA LEU A 9 58.12 -12.94 -22.18
C LEU A 9 57.10 -13.82 -21.46
N LEU A 10 56.81 -13.50 -20.20
CA LEU A 10 55.76 -14.12 -19.41
C LEU A 10 54.41 -13.46 -19.77
N VAL A 11 53.61 -14.09 -20.62
CA VAL A 11 52.25 -13.62 -20.94
C VAL A 11 51.31 -14.18 -19.86
N SER A 12 50.97 -13.35 -18.89
CA SER A 12 49.97 -13.67 -17.86
C SER A 12 48.57 -13.55 -18.47
N THR A 13 47.95 -14.69 -18.80
CA THR A 13 46.57 -14.74 -19.27
C THR A 13 45.63 -14.49 -18.09
N LEU A 14 45.07 -13.28 -18.03
CA LEU A 14 44.05 -12.90 -17.06
C LEU A 14 42.71 -13.54 -17.49
N SER A 15 42.38 -14.70 -16.89
CA SER A 15 41.08 -15.35 -17.08
C SER A 15 39.98 -14.50 -16.43
N ILE A 16 39.25 -13.74 -17.25
CA ILE A 16 38.05 -13.04 -16.85
C ILE A 16 36.96 -14.09 -16.66
N ILE A 17 36.71 -14.48 -15.41
CA ILE A 17 35.55 -15.28 -15.05
C ILE A 17 34.31 -14.38 -15.20
N PRO A 18 33.35 -14.69 -16.07
CA PRO A 18 32.11 -13.92 -16.14
C PRO A 18 31.36 -14.15 -14.82
N LEU A 19 31.27 -13.08 -14.01
CA LEU A 19 30.44 -13.05 -12.82
C LEU A 19 28.98 -13.09 -13.30
N LEU A 20 28.37 -14.28 -13.26
CA LEU A 20 26.93 -14.45 -13.45
C LEU A 20 26.25 -13.76 -12.27
N ALA A 21 25.89 -12.49 -12.44
CA ALA A 21 24.95 -11.82 -11.56
C ALA A 21 23.59 -12.50 -11.76
N ASN A 22 23.26 -13.43 -10.87
CA ASN A 22 21.88 -13.90 -10.71
C ASN A 22 21.05 -12.72 -10.20
N THR A 23 20.53 -11.89 -11.11
CA THR A 23 19.36 -11.08 -10.82
C THR A 23 18.23 -12.05 -10.51
N SER A 24 17.89 -12.23 -9.23
CA SER A 24 16.66 -12.90 -8.87
C SER A 24 15.52 -12.05 -9.44
N GLU A 25 14.92 -12.49 -10.55
CA GLU A 25 13.62 -11.97 -10.91
C GLU A 25 12.70 -12.25 -9.73
N ILE A 26 12.18 -11.19 -9.10
CA ILE A 26 11.15 -11.32 -8.07
C ILE A 26 9.92 -11.84 -8.80
N VAL A 27 9.78 -13.17 -8.88
CA VAL A 27 8.61 -13.82 -9.44
C VAL A 27 7.43 -13.41 -8.57
N THR A 28 6.58 -12.55 -9.12
CA THR A 28 5.37 -12.10 -8.43
C THR A 28 4.41 -13.28 -8.32
N SER A 29 3.95 -13.61 -7.11
CA SER A 29 3.06 -14.75 -6.92
C SER A 29 1.67 -14.49 -7.54
N PRO A 30 0.93 -15.55 -7.92
CA PRO A 30 -0.46 -15.41 -8.40
C PRO A 30 -1.35 -14.61 -7.43
N GLU A 31 -1.17 -14.81 -6.13
CA GLU A 31 -1.92 -14.13 -5.07
C GLU A 31 -1.61 -12.62 -5.04
N THR A 32 -0.34 -12.23 -5.25
CA THR A 32 0.02 -10.80 -5.38
C THR A 32 -0.67 -10.18 -6.60
N LEU A 33 -0.70 -10.88 -7.74
CA LEU A 33 -1.36 -10.37 -8.96
C LEU A 33 -2.87 -10.20 -8.75
N GLU A 34 -3.51 -11.17 -8.10
CA GLU A 34 -4.92 -11.11 -7.73
C GLU A 34 -5.19 -9.95 -6.76
N ALA A 35 -4.41 -9.85 -5.67
CA ALA A 35 -4.54 -8.78 -4.68
C ALA A 35 -4.36 -7.37 -5.28
N ARG A 36 -3.38 -7.18 -6.18
CA ARG A 36 -3.20 -5.92 -6.92
C ARG A 36 -4.44 -5.56 -7.76
N SER A 37 -5.05 -6.55 -8.41
CA SER A 37 -6.28 -6.36 -9.19
C SER A 37 -7.45 -5.92 -8.30
N LEU A 38 -7.64 -6.60 -7.17
CA LEU A 38 -8.69 -6.29 -6.20
C LEU A 38 -8.50 -4.92 -5.55
N VAL A 39 -7.27 -4.55 -5.19
CA VAL A 39 -6.93 -3.21 -4.69
C VAL A 39 -7.25 -2.13 -5.73
N LYS A 40 -6.93 -2.38 -7.00
CA LYS A 40 -7.25 -1.44 -8.08
C LYS A 40 -8.76 -1.26 -8.22
N ALA A 41 -9.53 -2.35 -8.21
CA ALA A 41 -10.99 -2.31 -8.26
C ALA A 41 -11.56 -1.54 -7.06
N PHE A 42 -11.13 -1.89 -5.84
CA PHE A 42 -11.61 -1.25 -4.62
C PHE A 42 -11.29 0.24 -4.59
N GLY A 43 -10.04 0.61 -4.88
CA GLY A 43 -9.62 2.00 -4.94
C GLY A 43 -10.36 2.81 -6.00
N ASN A 44 -10.66 2.21 -7.16
CA ASN A 44 -11.45 2.87 -8.20
C ASN A 44 -12.90 3.10 -7.78
N ASN A 45 -13.55 2.12 -7.15
CA ASN A 45 -14.93 2.26 -6.66
C ASN A 45 -15.03 3.35 -5.60
N LEU A 46 -14.11 3.38 -4.63
CA LEU A 46 -14.07 4.45 -3.61
C LEU A 46 -13.80 5.83 -4.23
N LYS A 47 -12.88 5.91 -5.19
CA LYS A 47 -12.57 7.15 -5.91
C LYS A 47 -13.76 7.63 -6.74
N HIS A 48 -14.53 6.72 -7.33
CA HIS A 48 -15.76 7.05 -8.04
C HIS A 48 -16.79 7.67 -7.09
N VAL A 49 -17.09 7.01 -5.97
CA VAL A 49 -18.00 7.55 -4.92
C VAL A 49 -17.56 8.94 -4.47
N LEU A 50 -16.26 9.10 -4.15
CA LEU A 50 -15.70 10.38 -3.72
C LEU A 50 -15.93 11.47 -4.78
N LYS A 51 -15.48 11.23 -6.02
CA LYS A 51 -15.53 12.24 -7.09
C LYS A 51 -16.98 12.62 -7.45
N THR A 52 -17.87 11.64 -7.58
CA THR A 52 -19.26 11.88 -7.93
C THR A 52 -19.96 12.69 -6.83
N SER A 53 -19.74 12.34 -5.56
CA SER A 53 -20.33 13.05 -4.42
C SER A 53 -19.74 14.45 -4.22
N MET A 54 -18.44 14.64 -4.53
CA MET A 54 -17.83 15.97 -4.58
C MET A 54 -18.47 16.85 -5.63
N LYS A 55 -18.66 16.32 -6.82
CA LYS A 55 -19.28 17.07 -7.91
C LYS A 55 -20.73 17.44 -7.61
N SER A 56 -21.49 16.55 -6.96
CA SER A 56 -22.93 16.74 -6.76
C SER A 56 -23.30 17.54 -5.50
N GLY A 57 -22.47 17.52 -4.45
CA GLY A 57 -22.85 18.13 -3.17
C GLY A 57 -21.69 18.59 -2.29
N GLY A 58 -20.47 18.66 -2.82
CA GLY A 58 -19.30 19.16 -2.09
C GLY A 58 -18.88 18.29 -0.87
N PRO A 59 -17.80 18.68 -0.16
CA PRO A 59 -17.10 17.85 0.84
C PRO A 59 -17.98 17.12 1.85
N ILE A 60 -19.04 17.77 2.32
CA ILE A 60 -20.00 17.19 3.27
C ILE A 60 -20.71 15.97 2.67
N LYS A 61 -21.12 16.05 1.39
CA LYS A 61 -21.81 14.95 0.73
C LYS A 61 -20.90 13.73 0.50
N ALA A 62 -19.63 13.88 0.08
CA ALA A 62 -18.78 12.67 0.05
C ALA A 62 -18.47 12.13 1.43
N LEU A 63 -18.37 12.95 2.49
CA LEU A 63 -18.16 12.37 3.81
C LEU A 63 -19.28 11.40 4.17
N GLU A 64 -20.53 11.77 3.91
CA GLU A 64 -21.69 10.90 4.08
C GLU A 64 -21.62 9.67 3.16
N GLN A 65 -21.39 9.88 1.86
CA GLN A 65 -21.38 8.76 0.91
C GLN A 65 -20.21 7.81 1.16
N CYS A 66 -19.02 8.31 1.50
CA CYS A 66 -17.89 7.47 1.88
C CYS A 66 -18.15 6.71 3.18
N ASN A 67 -18.85 7.31 4.16
CA ASN A 67 -19.26 6.61 5.38
C ASN A 67 -20.20 5.44 5.08
N MET A 68 -21.19 5.65 4.22
CA MET A 68 -22.20 4.64 3.89
C MET A 68 -21.72 3.58 2.90
N GLN A 69 -20.96 3.97 1.87
CA GLN A 69 -20.64 3.10 0.72
C GLN A 69 -19.33 2.33 0.88
N ALA A 70 -18.40 2.78 1.71
CA ALA A 70 -17.08 2.13 1.77
C ALA A 70 -17.14 0.69 2.31
N GLY A 71 -18.02 0.42 3.28
CA GLY A 71 -18.24 -0.93 3.82
C GLY A 71 -18.86 -1.88 2.78
N PRO A 72 -20.02 -1.52 2.18
CA PRO A 72 -20.64 -2.32 1.13
C PRO A 72 -19.72 -2.64 -0.05
N ILE A 73 -18.93 -1.66 -0.53
CA ILE A 73 -17.96 -1.91 -1.62
C ILE A 73 -16.91 -2.95 -1.21
N ALA A 74 -16.40 -2.88 0.02
CA ALA A 74 -15.45 -3.87 0.52
C ALA A 74 -16.08 -5.27 0.61
N GLN A 75 -17.31 -5.36 1.11
CA GLN A 75 -18.06 -6.62 1.23
C GLN A 75 -18.35 -7.25 -0.13
N GLU A 76 -18.75 -6.46 -1.13
CA GLU A 76 -19.02 -6.96 -2.49
C GLU A 76 -17.76 -7.58 -3.12
N ILE A 77 -16.61 -6.91 -2.98
CA ILE A 77 -15.33 -7.42 -3.46
C ILE A 77 -14.94 -8.68 -2.69
N ALA A 78 -15.16 -8.70 -1.37
CA ALA A 78 -14.83 -9.87 -0.56
C ALA A 78 -15.64 -11.11 -0.97
N LEU A 79 -16.96 -10.95 -1.10
CA LEU A 79 -17.87 -12.03 -1.49
C LEU A 79 -17.57 -12.59 -2.88
N SER A 80 -17.13 -11.75 -3.83
CA SER A 80 -16.89 -12.16 -5.21
C SER A 80 -15.49 -12.75 -5.45
N SER A 81 -14.53 -12.54 -4.54
CA SER A 81 -13.13 -12.94 -4.73
C SER A 81 -12.62 -13.99 -3.74
N GLY A 82 -13.32 -14.20 -2.61
CA GLY A 82 -12.83 -15.04 -1.53
C GLY A 82 -11.66 -14.45 -0.74
N TRP A 83 -11.35 -13.17 -0.94
CA TRP A 83 -10.44 -12.39 -0.13
C TRP A 83 -11.21 -11.58 0.91
N ASP A 84 -10.70 -11.47 2.13
CA ASP A 84 -11.10 -10.34 2.96
C ASP A 84 -10.34 -9.10 2.47
N ILE A 85 -11.04 -7.97 2.37
CA ILE A 85 -10.46 -6.70 1.93
C ILE A 85 -10.93 -5.55 2.80
N ALA A 86 -9.98 -4.74 3.24
CA ALA A 86 -10.21 -3.61 4.13
C ALA A 86 -9.30 -2.43 3.80
N ARG A 87 -9.55 -1.32 4.50
CA ARG A 87 -8.60 -0.20 4.61
C ARG A 87 -8.19 -0.10 6.07
N THR A 88 -6.91 0.20 6.30
CA THR A 88 -6.34 0.37 7.64
C THR A 88 -5.41 1.59 7.67
N SER A 89 -5.05 2.07 8.86
CA SER A 89 -4.20 3.28 9.01
C SER A 89 -3.62 3.40 10.42
N LEU A 90 -2.45 4.04 10.54
CA LEU A 90 -1.93 4.51 11.83
C LEU A 90 -2.78 5.64 12.44
N LYS A 91 -3.53 6.36 11.60
CA LYS A 91 -4.47 7.42 11.95
C LYS A 91 -5.83 7.12 11.34
N VAL A 92 -6.66 6.40 12.07
CA VAL A 92 -7.95 5.91 11.55
C VAL A 92 -9.02 7.00 11.58
N ARG A 93 -9.95 6.92 10.61
CA ARG A 93 -11.18 7.73 10.64
C ARG A 93 -12.35 6.94 11.22
N ASN A 94 -12.51 5.73 10.73
CA ASN A 94 -13.44 4.75 11.27
C ASN A 94 -12.65 3.81 12.16
N GLU A 95 -13.03 3.66 13.43
CA GLU A 95 -12.35 2.77 14.39
C GLU A 95 -12.35 1.32 13.96
N LYS A 96 -13.33 0.90 13.14
CA LYS A 96 -13.37 -0.44 12.54
C LYS A 96 -12.22 -0.72 11.56
N ASN A 97 -11.46 0.31 11.20
CA ASN A 97 -10.26 0.21 10.36
C ASN A 97 -8.97 0.22 11.19
N SER A 98 -9.06 -0.02 12.50
CA SER A 98 -7.86 -0.12 13.36
C SER A 98 -7.02 -1.31 12.94
N PRO A 99 -5.69 -1.13 12.82
CA PRO A 99 -4.83 -2.22 12.39
C PRO A 99 -4.72 -3.32 13.43
N ASP A 100 -4.59 -4.56 12.96
CA ASP A 100 -4.03 -5.63 13.79
C ASP A 100 -2.50 -5.52 13.90
N GLU A 101 -1.86 -6.45 14.61
CA GLU A 101 -0.41 -6.43 14.85
C GLU A 101 0.42 -6.50 13.56
N TRP A 102 -0.04 -7.29 12.58
CA TRP A 102 0.63 -7.45 11.30
C TRP A 102 0.50 -6.19 10.45
N GLU A 103 -0.70 -5.61 10.40
CA GLU A 103 -0.97 -4.36 9.69
C GLU A 103 -0.21 -3.19 10.31
N MET A 104 -0.16 -3.11 11.65
CA MET A 104 0.59 -2.09 12.39
C MET A 104 2.09 -2.15 12.05
N THR A 105 2.65 -3.35 12.05
CA THR A 105 4.04 -3.59 11.69
C THR A 105 4.30 -3.16 10.25
N THR A 106 3.45 -3.57 9.31
CA THR A 106 3.58 -3.23 7.89
C THR A 106 3.41 -1.73 7.63
N LEU A 107 2.46 -1.05 8.27
CA LEU A 107 2.29 0.40 8.18
C LEU A 107 3.53 1.14 8.70
N THR A 108 4.10 0.68 9.82
CA THR A 108 5.34 1.24 10.37
C THR A 108 6.53 1.05 9.42
N GLN A 109 6.60 -0.10 8.75
CA GLN A 109 7.60 -0.33 7.70
C GLN A 109 7.40 0.60 6.49
N PHE A 110 6.15 0.85 6.08
CA PHE A 110 5.86 1.81 5.01
C PHE A 110 6.32 3.23 5.36
N GLU A 111 6.12 3.69 6.59
CA GLU A 111 6.64 5.00 7.01
C GLU A 111 8.18 5.05 6.98
N LYS A 112 8.87 3.99 7.41
CA LYS A 112 10.34 3.89 7.30
C LYS A 112 10.80 3.93 5.83
N ARG A 113 10.13 3.17 4.95
CA ARG A 113 10.43 3.13 3.51
C ARG A 113 10.17 4.48 2.83
N LYS A 114 9.09 5.18 3.23
CA LYS A 114 8.81 6.56 2.80
C LYS A 114 9.95 7.49 3.21
N ALA A 115 10.39 7.43 4.46
CA ALA A 115 11.49 8.25 4.96
C ALA A 115 12.82 7.97 4.22
N ALA A 116 13.01 6.74 3.74
CA ALA A 116 14.13 6.35 2.89
C ALA A 116 13.97 6.77 1.41
N GLY A 117 12.89 7.46 1.04
CA GLY A 117 12.66 7.98 -0.31
C GLY A 117 12.00 7.01 -1.28
N GLU A 118 11.47 5.88 -0.81
CA GLU A 118 10.79 4.93 -1.69
C GLU A 118 9.48 5.50 -2.26
N ASN A 119 9.22 5.22 -3.53
CA ASN A 119 8.00 5.66 -4.21
C ASN A 119 6.73 5.01 -3.63
N LEU A 120 5.89 5.81 -2.98
CA LEU A 120 4.64 5.36 -2.37
C LEU A 120 3.66 4.69 -3.35
N LYS A 121 3.71 5.05 -4.64
CA LYS A 121 2.80 4.49 -5.66
C LYS A 121 3.03 3.00 -5.87
N THR A 122 4.28 2.53 -5.75
CA THR A 122 4.66 1.12 -5.90
C THR A 122 4.83 0.41 -4.57
N MET A 123 4.71 1.13 -3.45
CA MET A 123 4.91 0.58 -2.12
C MET A 123 3.81 -0.39 -1.72
N GLU A 124 4.18 -1.66 -1.60
CA GLU A 124 3.37 -2.79 -1.15
C GLU A 124 4.23 -3.76 -0.33
N TYR A 125 3.56 -4.68 0.35
CA TYR A 125 4.17 -5.78 1.07
C TYR A 125 3.21 -6.98 1.05
N ALA A 126 3.75 -8.18 0.97
CA ALA A 126 2.97 -9.40 1.01
C ALA A 126 3.78 -10.51 1.68
N GLU A 127 3.10 -11.37 2.42
CA GLU A 127 3.69 -12.59 2.98
C GLU A 127 2.63 -13.64 3.29
N THR A 128 3.07 -14.88 3.44
CA THR A 128 2.24 -15.94 4.00
C THR A 128 2.54 -16.07 5.48
N VAL A 129 1.51 -15.94 6.30
CA VAL A 129 1.58 -16.16 7.75
C VAL A 129 0.82 -17.42 8.13
N LYS A 130 1.20 -18.02 9.26
CA LYS A 130 0.47 -19.13 9.86
C LYS A 130 -0.45 -18.59 10.95
N GLU A 131 -1.75 -18.75 10.77
CA GLU A 131 -2.78 -18.35 11.75
C GLU A 131 -3.50 -19.61 12.26
N GLY A 132 -3.01 -20.14 13.38
CA GLY A 132 -3.42 -21.47 13.88
C GLY A 132 -3.03 -22.56 12.89
N ASP A 133 -4.01 -23.33 12.40
CA ASP A 133 -3.80 -24.39 11.40
C ASP A 133 -3.93 -23.90 9.95
N LYS A 134 -4.20 -22.61 9.74
CA LYS A 134 -4.38 -22.02 8.42
C LYS A 134 -3.11 -21.35 7.92
N LEU A 135 -2.86 -21.46 6.62
CA LEU A 135 -1.92 -20.60 5.92
C LEU A 135 -2.71 -19.44 5.32
N VAL A 136 -2.36 -18.23 5.72
CA VAL A 136 -3.03 -17.01 5.28
C VAL A 136 -2.05 -16.18 4.49
N TYR A 137 -2.37 -15.95 3.22
CA TYR A 137 -1.66 -14.98 2.41
C TYR A 137 -2.17 -13.59 2.74
N ARG A 138 -1.28 -12.68 3.15
CA ARG A 138 -1.60 -11.30 3.52
C ARG A 138 -0.89 -10.35 2.58
N TYR A 139 -1.59 -9.29 2.20
CA TYR A 139 -1.11 -8.28 1.26
C TYR A 139 -1.53 -6.89 1.69
N MET A 140 -0.61 -5.92 1.63
CA MET A 140 -0.90 -4.51 1.85
C MET A 140 -0.35 -3.61 0.77
N LYS A 141 -1.15 -2.62 0.38
CA LYS A 141 -0.76 -1.55 -0.55
C LYS A 141 -0.93 -0.19 0.10
N ALA A 142 0.15 0.59 0.18
CA ALA A 142 0.10 1.96 0.71
C ALA A 142 -0.82 2.86 -0.13
N ILE A 143 -1.57 3.72 0.55
CA ILE A 143 -2.48 4.73 -0.03
C ILE A 143 -1.84 6.11 0.14
N PRO A 144 -1.17 6.66 -0.88
CA PRO A 144 -0.63 8.01 -0.81
C PRO A 144 -1.74 9.06 -0.89
N THR A 145 -1.58 10.15 -0.15
CA THR A 145 -2.45 11.33 -0.25
C THR A 145 -2.15 12.15 -1.51
N ALA A 146 -3.20 12.71 -2.10
CA ALA A 146 -3.14 13.68 -3.19
C ALA A 146 -3.94 14.93 -2.81
N GLY A 147 -3.97 15.97 -3.66
CA GLY A 147 -4.62 17.25 -3.36
C GLY A 147 -6.05 17.11 -2.83
N LEU A 148 -6.90 16.32 -3.49
CA LEU A 148 -8.29 16.09 -3.05
C LEU A 148 -8.40 15.42 -1.67
N CYS A 149 -7.41 14.62 -1.27
CA CYS A 149 -7.41 13.96 0.03
C CYS A 149 -7.32 14.97 1.16
N ILE A 150 -6.52 16.03 0.97
CA ILE A 150 -6.18 17.01 2.00
C ILE A 150 -7.37 17.92 2.32
N THR A 151 -8.40 17.99 1.47
CA THR A 151 -9.67 18.69 1.78
C THR A 151 -10.31 18.24 3.09
N CYS A 152 -10.23 16.95 3.42
CA CYS A 152 -10.84 16.38 4.63
C CYS A 152 -9.83 15.69 5.57
N HIS A 153 -8.59 15.52 5.12
CA HIS A 153 -7.51 14.86 5.87
C HIS A 153 -6.34 15.81 6.17
N GLY A 154 -6.38 17.06 5.69
CA GLY A 154 -5.32 18.04 5.87
C GLY A 154 -5.18 18.59 7.28
N GLY A 155 -4.19 19.46 7.47
CA GLY A 155 -4.04 20.24 8.70
C GLY A 155 -5.02 21.41 8.80
N ASP A 156 -5.37 22.01 7.66
CA ASP A 156 -6.35 23.10 7.58
C ASP A 156 -7.65 22.58 6.98
N ILE A 157 -8.64 22.32 7.84
CA ILE A 157 -9.94 21.78 7.48
C ILE A 157 -11.01 22.75 7.97
N SER A 158 -11.99 23.06 7.10
CA SER A 158 -13.05 23.98 7.47
C SER A 158 -13.85 23.50 8.69
N GLN A 159 -14.45 24.45 9.42
CA GLN A 159 -15.22 24.15 10.61
C GLN A 159 -16.42 23.22 10.31
N ASP A 160 -17.07 23.39 9.15
CA ASP A 160 -18.20 22.56 8.75
C ASP A 160 -17.81 21.12 8.46
N ILE A 161 -16.68 20.92 7.78
CA ILE A 161 -16.12 19.58 7.54
C ILE A 161 -15.73 18.95 8.89
N THR A 162 -15.06 19.70 9.75
CA THR A 162 -14.67 19.22 11.09
C THR A 162 -15.87 18.79 11.92
N LYS A 163 -16.95 19.58 11.96
CA LYS A 163 -18.20 19.23 12.64
C LYS A 163 -18.83 17.97 12.07
N LYS A 164 -18.91 17.86 10.73
CA LYS A 164 -19.48 16.68 10.09
C LYS A 164 -18.65 15.42 10.34
N VAL A 165 -17.33 15.52 10.28
CA VAL A 165 -16.42 14.42 10.60
C VAL A 165 -16.65 13.96 12.03
N LYS A 166 -16.65 14.85 13.02
CA LYS A 166 -16.92 14.48 14.43
C LYS A 166 -18.29 13.85 14.64
N SER A 167 -19.31 14.29 13.91
CA SER A 167 -20.65 13.70 13.98
C SER A 167 -20.69 12.28 13.43
N LEU A 168 -19.96 11.97 12.36
CA LEU A 168 -19.91 10.63 11.76
C LEU A 168 -18.87 9.72 12.42
N TYR A 169 -17.82 10.32 12.98
CA TYR A 169 -16.62 9.67 13.51
C TYR A 169 -16.16 10.41 14.77
N PRO A 170 -16.76 10.11 15.95
CA PRO A 170 -16.45 10.82 17.19
C PRO A 170 -14.98 10.75 17.60
N ASN A 171 -14.32 9.63 17.25
CA ASN A 171 -12.93 9.34 17.59
C ASN A 171 -11.98 9.45 16.38
N ASP A 172 -12.31 10.30 15.40
CA ASP A 172 -11.47 10.53 14.22
C ASP A 172 -10.06 10.99 14.59
N GLN A 173 -9.05 10.34 13.99
CA GLN A 173 -7.64 10.70 14.09
C GLN A 173 -7.05 11.10 12.74
N ALA A 174 -7.82 11.01 11.65
CA ALA A 174 -7.30 11.07 10.30
C ALA A 174 -7.18 12.50 9.73
N THR A 175 -6.57 13.42 10.47
CA THR A 175 -6.32 14.81 10.05
C THR A 175 -4.84 15.14 10.12
N GLY A 176 -4.42 16.31 9.63
CA GLY A 176 -3.01 16.75 9.67
C GLY A 176 -2.09 16.12 8.63
N PHE A 177 -2.64 15.50 7.58
CA PHE A 177 -1.86 14.97 6.48
C PHE A 177 -1.44 16.08 5.49
N MET A 178 -0.32 15.88 4.81
CA MET A 178 0.15 16.65 3.66
C MET A 178 0.03 15.81 2.39
N VAL A 179 0.14 16.44 1.21
CA VAL A 179 0.24 15.72 -0.06
C VAL A 179 1.51 14.88 -0.08
N GLY A 180 1.40 13.61 -0.46
CA GLY A 180 2.53 12.68 -0.46
C GLY A 180 2.77 11.96 0.87
N ASP A 181 1.87 12.12 1.85
CA ASP A 181 1.83 11.26 3.04
C ASP A 181 1.19 9.91 2.75
N ILE A 182 1.40 8.94 3.65
CA ILE A 182 0.67 7.67 3.66
C ILE A 182 -0.62 7.90 4.45
N ARG A 183 -1.76 7.91 3.77
CA ARG A 183 -3.08 7.97 4.43
C ARG A 183 -3.37 6.70 5.23
N GLY A 184 -2.77 5.58 4.83
CA GLY A 184 -3.05 4.25 5.33
C GLY A 184 -2.73 3.23 4.25
N ALA A 185 -3.38 2.08 4.29
CA ALA A 185 -3.19 1.03 3.30
C ALA A 185 -4.51 0.30 2.98
N PHE A 186 -4.57 -0.27 1.79
CA PHE A 186 -5.47 -1.40 1.55
C PHE A 186 -4.83 -2.65 2.17
N SER A 187 -5.62 -3.45 2.87
CA SER A 187 -5.18 -4.70 3.51
C SER A 187 -6.07 -5.83 3.03
N LEU A 188 -5.45 -6.91 2.57
CA LEU A 188 -6.11 -8.06 1.99
C LEU A 188 -5.55 -9.33 2.63
N GLN A 189 -6.43 -10.31 2.88
CA GLN A 189 -6.01 -11.64 3.31
C GLN A 189 -6.85 -12.74 2.66
N LYS A 190 -6.24 -13.91 2.44
CA LYS A 190 -6.89 -15.11 1.89
C LYS A 190 -6.26 -16.36 2.46
N ILE A 191 -7.08 -17.33 2.83
CA ILE A 191 -6.62 -18.67 3.24
C ILE A 191 -6.15 -19.41 1.98
N ILE A 192 -4.98 -20.04 2.03
CA ILE A 192 -4.32 -20.68 0.88
C ILE A 192 -4.01 -22.18 1.08
N ASN A 193 -4.57 -22.81 2.12
CA ASN A 193 -4.45 -24.24 2.38
C ASN A 193 -5.80 -24.96 2.50
#